data_AF-A0A2R6L3G5-F1
#
_entry.id   AF-A0A2R6L3G5-F1
#
_cell.length_a   1.000
_cell.length_b   1.000
_cell.length_c   1.000
_cell.angle_alpha   90.00
_cell.angle_beta   90.00
_cell.angle_gamma   90.00
#
_symmetry.space_group_name_H-M   'P 1'
#
loop_
_entity.id
_entity.type
_entity.pdbx_description
1 polymer ?
#
loop_
_entity_poly.entity_id
_entity_poly.type
_entity_poly.pdbx_seq_one_letter_code
_entity_poly.pdbx_strand_id
1 'polypeptide(L)'
;MSTDDIDPVGSGGEHENALQDVIAVDANDDPEGTVNRLDAHTGDGIRHRAFITLVFDGDGHVLLAQRAPDKRLWDTFWDGTVASHPAEGQSQAEATRQRLEEELGVTPEQYSDLRVTDKFEYKRYYMDEGLEWECPWFEIAMRRDFEG
;
A
#
# COMPACT_ATOMS: atom_id res chain seq x y z
N MET A 1 -28.95 41.23 -0.74
CA MET A 1 -27.62 40.86 -1.25
C MET A 1 -27.17 39.67 -0.43
N SER A 2 -27.46 38.47 -0.95
CA SER A 2 -27.03 37.19 -0.40
C SER A 2 -25.80 36.83 -1.22
N THR A 3 -24.65 36.69 -0.58
CA THR A 3 -23.48 36.07 -1.22
C THR A 3 -23.49 34.62 -0.80
N ASP A 4 -23.62 33.77 -1.81
CA ASP A 4 -23.50 32.32 -1.73
C ASP A 4 -22.15 31.94 -1.10
N ASP A 5 -22.20 31.28 0.04
CA ASP A 5 -21.07 30.48 0.53
C ASP A 5 -21.02 29.23 -0.34
N ILE A 6 -20.05 29.20 -1.25
CA ILE A 6 -19.70 28.04 -2.04
C ILE A 6 -18.97 27.07 -1.10
N ASP A 7 -19.64 25.97 -0.74
CA ASP A 7 -19.01 24.79 -0.16
C ASP A 7 -17.87 24.31 -1.08
N PRO A 8 -16.63 24.15 -0.58
CA PRO A 8 -15.62 23.45 -1.34
C PRO A 8 -15.98 21.96 -1.36
N VAL A 9 -16.26 21.50 -2.57
CA VAL A 9 -16.47 20.12 -3.00
C VAL A 9 -15.51 19.12 -2.35
N GLY A 10 -16.08 18.04 -1.82
CA GLY A 10 -15.37 16.78 -1.56
C GLY A 10 -15.72 16.14 -0.22
N SER A 11 -16.79 15.33 -0.17
CA SER A 11 -17.06 14.44 0.97
C SER A 11 -16.07 13.26 0.99
N GLY A 12 -14.81 13.53 1.31
CA GLY A 12 -13.83 12.51 1.65
C GLY A 12 -13.87 12.33 3.15
N GLY A 13 -14.55 11.28 3.64
CA GLY A 13 -14.26 10.82 4.99
C GLY A 13 -12.77 10.55 5.06
N GLU A 14 -12.08 11.07 6.08
CA GLU A 14 -10.69 10.74 6.34
C GLU A 14 -10.58 9.22 6.35
N HIS A 15 -9.99 8.64 5.30
CA HIS A 15 -9.72 7.20 5.31
C HIS A 15 -8.87 6.93 6.54
N GLU A 16 -9.27 6.00 7.40
CA GLU A 16 -8.57 5.68 8.66
C GLU A 16 -7.06 5.42 8.45
N ASN A 17 -6.68 4.96 7.26
CA ASN A 17 -5.30 4.70 6.85
C ASN A 17 -4.49 5.95 6.45
N ALA A 18 -5.11 7.11 6.23
CA ALA A 18 -4.44 8.36 5.86
C ALA A 18 -3.69 9.00 7.03
N LEU A 19 -4.06 8.65 8.26
CA LEU A 19 -3.46 9.14 9.50
C LEU A 19 -2.36 8.23 10.05
N GLN A 20 -2.15 7.05 9.46
CA GLN A 20 -1.08 6.15 9.88
C GLN A 20 0.28 6.74 9.47
N ASP A 21 1.29 6.56 10.30
CA ASP A 21 2.65 6.96 9.94
C ASP A 21 3.32 5.92 9.04
N VAL A 22 4.23 6.37 8.19
CA VAL A 22 5.11 5.55 7.36
C VAL A 22 6.57 5.74 7.76
N ILE A 23 7.40 4.75 7.49
CA ILE A 23 8.83 4.80 7.82
C ILE A 23 9.57 5.54 6.70
N ALA A 24 10.07 6.74 6.97
CA ALA A 24 10.96 7.44 6.06
C ALA A 24 12.30 6.70 5.94
N VAL A 25 12.88 6.67 4.74
CA VAL A 25 14.13 5.95 4.49
C VAL A 25 15.09 6.74 3.59
N ASP A 26 16.37 6.47 3.74
CA ASP A 26 17.41 7.01 2.88
C ASP A 26 17.50 6.25 1.53
N ALA A 27 18.55 6.53 0.74
CA ALA A 27 18.75 5.88 -0.57
C ALA A 27 19.15 4.40 -0.50
N ASN A 28 19.55 3.91 0.67
CA ASN A 28 19.93 2.53 0.92
C ASN A 28 18.81 1.72 1.58
N ASP A 29 17.61 2.31 1.72
CA ASP A 29 16.51 1.75 2.51
C ASP A 29 16.92 1.59 3.99
N ASP A 30 17.71 2.51 4.54
CA ASP A 30 17.95 2.63 5.98
C ASP A 30 16.91 3.59 6.62
N PRO A 31 16.29 3.23 7.76
CA PRO A 31 15.21 4.02 8.36
C PRO A 31 15.71 5.33 8.99
N GLU A 32 14.99 6.42 8.74
CA GLU A 32 15.27 7.77 9.27
C GLU A 32 14.20 8.27 10.27
N GLY A 33 13.28 7.40 10.65
CA GLY A 33 12.16 7.69 11.56
C GLY A 33 10.80 7.57 10.87
N THR A 34 9.74 7.94 11.58
CA THR A 34 8.38 7.93 11.05
C THR A 34 7.93 9.33 10.60
N VAL A 35 7.09 9.36 9.57
CA VAL A 35 6.44 10.59 9.07
C VAL A 35 4.96 10.31 8.80
N ASN A 36 4.14 11.35 8.88
CA ASN A 36 2.73 11.22 8.54
C ASN A 36 2.57 10.79 7.07
N ARG A 37 1.69 9.81 6.82
CA ARG A 37 1.47 9.29 5.47
C ARG A 37 0.98 10.35 4.50
N LEU A 38 0.07 11.24 4.89
CA LEU A 38 -0.41 12.30 4.01
C LEU A 38 0.76 13.16 3.52
N ASP A 39 1.66 13.55 4.42
CA ASP A 39 2.85 14.34 4.09
C ASP A 39 3.80 13.59 3.17
N ALA A 40 4.01 12.29 3.40
CA ALA A 40 4.87 11.45 2.55
C ALA A 40 4.39 11.38 1.09
N HIS A 41 3.09 11.53 0.85
CA HIS A 41 2.46 11.39 -0.46
C HIS A 41 1.99 12.73 -1.08
N THR A 42 2.38 13.87 -0.50
CA THR A 42 1.97 15.21 -0.97
C THR A 42 3.17 16.09 -1.32
N GLY A 43 2.98 17.09 -2.18
CA GLY A 43 4.03 18.04 -2.55
C GLY A 43 5.17 17.36 -3.30
N ASP A 44 6.39 17.48 -2.79
CA ASP A 44 7.56 16.77 -3.34
C ASP A 44 7.68 15.32 -2.86
N GLY A 45 6.87 14.94 -1.86
CA GLY A 45 6.83 13.63 -1.21
C GLY A 45 8.06 13.34 -0.35
N ILE A 46 7.96 12.30 0.46
CA ILE A 46 9.06 11.81 1.31
C ILE A 46 9.33 10.36 0.93
N ARG A 47 10.60 10.03 0.70
CA ARG A 47 10.99 8.63 0.43
C ARG A 47 10.65 7.78 1.65
N HIS A 48 9.89 6.70 1.44
CA HIS A 48 9.45 5.85 2.54
C HIS A 48 9.41 4.36 2.17
N ARG A 49 9.42 3.51 3.19
CA ARG A 49 9.38 2.06 3.03
C ARG A 49 7.96 1.59 2.75
N ALA A 50 7.84 0.67 1.79
CA ALA A 50 6.60 0.00 1.43
C ALA A 50 6.83 -1.49 1.20
N PHE A 51 5.77 -2.21 0.87
CA PHE A 51 5.83 -3.54 0.28
C PHE A 51 4.77 -3.70 -0.80
N ILE A 52 5.02 -4.63 -1.71
CA ILE A 52 4.04 -5.14 -2.65
C ILE A 52 4.10 -6.65 -2.63
N THR A 53 2.95 -7.29 -2.54
CA THR A 53 2.80 -8.73 -2.48
C THR A 53 2.02 -9.22 -3.69
N LEU A 54 2.52 -10.29 -4.31
CA LEU A 54 1.76 -11.08 -5.28
C LEU A 54 1.43 -12.46 -4.71
N VAL A 55 0.15 -12.83 -4.75
CA VAL A 55 -0.34 -14.15 -4.40
C VAL A 55 -0.64 -14.92 -5.69
N PHE A 56 -0.02 -16.08 -5.84
CA PHE A 56 -0.23 -16.98 -6.97
C PHE A 56 -1.08 -18.19 -6.56
N ASP A 57 -1.91 -18.72 -7.45
CA ASP A 57 -2.56 -20.02 -7.26
C ASP A 57 -1.65 -21.19 -7.71
N GLY A 58 -2.13 -22.44 -7.53
CA GLY A 58 -1.40 -23.64 -7.94
C GLY A 58 -1.14 -23.77 -9.44
N ASP A 59 -1.92 -23.06 -10.27
CA ASP A 59 -1.77 -23.03 -11.73
C ASP A 59 -0.86 -21.88 -12.20
N GLY A 60 -0.37 -21.05 -11.28
CA GLY A 60 0.51 -19.91 -11.56
C GLY A 60 -0.22 -18.64 -12.01
N HIS A 61 -1.53 -18.55 -11.85
CA HIS A 61 -2.25 -17.29 -12.02
C HIS A 61 -1.99 -16.36 -10.83
N VAL A 62 -1.99 -15.05 -11.09
CA VAL A 62 -1.82 -14.04 -10.05
C VAL A 62 -3.16 -13.43 -9.65
N LEU A 63 -3.36 -13.25 -8.35
CA LEU A 63 -4.47 -12.46 -7.82
C LEU A 63 -4.11 -10.96 -7.91
N LEU A 64 -4.77 -10.21 -8.78
CA LEU A 64 -4.65 -8.75 -8.82
C LEU A 64 -5.79 -8.11 -8.02
N ALA A 65 -5.52 -7.02 -7.33
CA ALA A 65 -6.55 -6.23 -6.66
C ALA A 65 -6.89 -5.00 -7.50
N GLN A 66 -8.19 -4.68 -7.61
CA GLN A 66 -8.63 -3.36 -8.08
C GLN A 66 -8.83 -2.45 -6.87
N ARG A 67 -8.19 -1.29 -6.90
CA ARG A 67 -8.22 -0.33 -5.79
C ARG A 67 -9.61 0.28 -5.63
N ALA A 68 -10.03 0.46 -4.39
CA ALA A 68 -11.30 1.08 -4.06
C ALA A 68 -11.40 2.52 -4.62
N PRO A 69 -12.60 2.97 -5.02
CA PRO A 69 -12.80 4.27 -5.68
C PRO A 69 -12.57 5.49 -4.76
N ASP A 70 -12.45 5.26 -3.45
CA ASP A 70 -12.26 6.27 -2.42
C ASP A 70 -10.78 6.45 -2.02
N LYS A 71 -9.88 5.61 -2.55
CA LYS A 71 -8.43 5.78 -2.38
C LYS A 71 -8.00 7.14 -2.94
N ARG A 72 -7.32 7.95 -2.12
CA ARG A 72 -6.80 9.26 -2.55
C ARG A 72 -5.94 9.19 -3.82
N LEU A 73 -5.09 8.17 -3.94
CA LEU A 73 -4.18 8.04 -5.07
C LEU A 73 -4.39 6.68 -5.76
N TRP A 74 -4.38 6.70 -7.10
CA TRP A 74 -4.63 5.54 -7.96
C TRP A 74 -5.96 4.83 -7.66
N ASP A 75 -7.04 5.57 -7.39
CA ASP A 75 -8.38 4.99 -7.24
C ASP A 75 -8.80 4.22 -8.49
N THR A 76 -9.44 3.07 -8.32
CA THR A 76 -9.94 2.20 -9.43
C THR A 76 -8.88 1.54 -10.33
N PHE A 77 -7.59 1.82 -10.13
CA PHE A 77 -6.50 1.15 -10.85
C PHE A 77 -6.31 -0.29 -10.37
N TRP A 78 -5.79 -1.13 -11.26
CA TRP A 78 -5.32 -2.48 -10.90
C TRP A 78 -3.92 -2.41 -10.32
N ASP A 79 -3.66 -3.19 -9.28
CA ASP A 79 -2.42 -3.22 -8.52
C ASP A 79 -1.96 -4.67 -8.29
N GLY A 80 -0.83 -4.86 -7.60
CA GLY A 80 -0.47 -6.15 -7.00
C GLY A 80 -1.58 -6.67 -6.07
N THR A 81 -1.40 -7.88 -5.52
CA THR A 81 -2.43 -8.44 -4.64
C THR A 81 -2.68 -7.53 -3.44
N VAL A 82 -1.61 -7.07 -2.77
CA VAL A 82 -1.66 -6.07 -1.72
C VAL A 82 -0.41 -5.19 -1.85
N ALA A 83 -0.59 -3.87 -1.72
CA ALA A 83 0.50 -2.91 -1.60
C ALA A 83 0.21 -1.98 -0.43
N SER A 84 1.15 -1.88 0.52
CA SER A 84 0.98 -1.09 1.73
C SER A 84 2.34 -0.78 2.39
N HIS A 85 2.30 -0.28 3.61
CA HIS A 85 3.45 0.17 4.39
C HIS A 85 3.57 -0.65 5.68
N PRO A 86 4.77 -1.08 6.09
CA PRO A 86 4.97 -1.67 7.42
C PRO A 86 4.93 -0.57 8.49
N ALA A 87 4.38 -0.89 9.66
CA ALA A 87 4.49 -0.02 10.83
C ALA A 87 5.92 -0.04 11.42
N GLU A 88 6.27 0.97 12.20
CA GLU A 88 7.57 1.00 12.89
C GLU A 88 7.76 -0.25 13.78
N GLY A 89 8.88 -0.94 13.61
CA GLY A 89 9.18 -2.19 14.31
C GLY A 89 8.50 -3.44 13.75
N GLN A 90 7.59 -3.31 12.77
CA GLN A 90 6.96 -4.42 12.08
C GLN A 90 7.84 -4.94 10.95
N SER A 91 8.00 -6.25 10.82
CA SER A 91 8.62 -6.83 9.63
C SER A 91 7.69 -6.74 8.42
N GLN A 92 8.26 -6.73 7.21
CA GLN A 92 7.49 -6.70 5.97
C GLN A 92 6.53 -7.90 5.87
N ALA A 93 7.03 -9.10 6.20
CA ALA A 93 6.20 -10.29 6.20
C ALA A 93 5.02 -10.17 7.18
N GLU A 94 5.21 -9.63 8.39
CA GLU A 94 4.11 -9.39 9.35
C GLU A 94 3.08 -8.39 8.80
N ALA A 95 3.55 -7.28 8.23
CA ALA A 95 2.69 -6.27 7.60
C ALA A 95 1.87 -6.88 6.45
N THR A 96 2.49 -7.69 5.60
CA THR A 96 1.82 -8.40 4.52
C THR A 96 0.74 -9.34 5.02
N ARG A 97 0.99 -10.16 6.06
CA ARG A 97 -0.05 -11.06 6.60
C ARG A 97 -1.25 -10.26 7.08
N GLN A 98 -0.98 -9.18 7.83
CA GLN A 98 -2.02 -8.30 8.34
C GLN A 98 -2.85 -7.71 7.21
N ARG A 99 -2.21 -7.15 6.17
CA ARG A 99 -2.93 -6.48 5.07
C ARG A 99 -3.63 -7.44 4.12
N LEU A 100 -3.11 -8.65 3.91
CA LEU A 100 -3.83 -9.71 3.19
C LEU A 100 -5.15 -10.06 3.87
N GLU A 101 -5.17 -10.12 5.21
CA GLU A 101 -6.38 -10.38 5.98
C GLU A 101 -7.31 -9.16 6.01
N GLU A 102 -6.79 -7.97 6.32
CA GLU A 102 -7.60 -6.73 6.40
C GLU A 102 -8.21 -6.30 5.06
N GLU A 103 -7.47 -6.40 3.96
CA GLU A 103 -7.90 -5.88 2.66
C GLU A 103 -8.65 -6.91 1.81
N LEU A 104 -8.29 -8.19 1.91
CA LEU A 104 -8.82 -9.25 1.05
C LEU A 104 -9.44 -10.42 1.80
N GLY A 105 -9.34 -10.47 3.13
CA GLY A 105 -9.80 -11.61 3.93
C GLY A 105 -8.99 -12.89 3.71
N VAL A 106 -7.75 -12.78 3.20
CA VAL A 106 -6.88 -13.93 2.94
C VAL A 106 -6.09 -14.26 4.22
N THR A 107 -6.47 -15.33 4.90
CA THR A 107 -5.83 -15.71 6.18
C THR A 107 -4.55 -16.54 5.97
N PRO A 108 -3.63 -16.59 6.96
CA PRO A 108 -2.38 -17.34 6.87
C PRO A 108 -2.52 -18.83 6.52
N GLU A 109 -3.67 -19.45 6.80
CA GLU A 109 -3.97 -20.84 6.47
C GLU A 109 -4.29 -21.05 4.98
N GLN A 110 -4.57 -19.98 4.24
CA GLN A 110 -4.94 -20.02 2.82
C GLN A 110 -3.74 -19.87 1.88
N TYR A 111 -2.54 -19.67 2.42
CA TYR A 111 -1.32 -19.56 1.63
C TYR A 111 -0.11 -20.19 2.33
N SER A 112 1.00 -20.23 1.61
CA SER A 112 2.29 -20.75 2.03
C SER A 112 3.40 -20.01 1.30
N ASP A 113 4.65 -20.27 1.70
CA ASP A 113 5.85 -19.71 1.06
C ASP A 113 5.84 -18.18 0.92
N LEU A 114 5.30 -17.46 1.92
CA LEU A 114 5.43 -16.00 1.95
C LEU A 114 6.91 -15.65 2.14
N ARG A 115 7.51 -15.05 1.12
CA ARG A 115 8.93 -14.67 1.13
C ARG A 115 9.16 -13.33 0.45
N VAL A 116 10.05 -12.55 1.05
CA VAL A 116 10.69 -11.39 0.43
C VAL A 116 11.65 -11.91 -0.64
N THR A 117 11.62 -11.30 -1.82
CA THR A 117 12.44 -11.72 -2.97
C THR A 117 13.39 -10.63 -3.42
N ASP A 118 12.87 -9.42 -3.59
CA ASP A 118 13.61 -8.30 -4.15
C ASP A 118 13.22 -6.99 -3.46
N LYS A 119 13.96 -5.93 -3.76
CA LYS A 119 13.61 -4.55 -3.42
C LYS A 119 13.84 -3.66 -4.63
N PHE A 120 13.01 -2.64 -4.79
CA PHE A 120 13.19 -1.63 -5.82
C PHE A 120 12.82 -0.25 -5.29
N GLU A 121 13.21 0.80 -6.00
CA GLU A 121 12.79 2.18 -5.72
C GLU A 121 12.00 2.71 -6.91
N TYR A 122 10.95 3.47 -6.65
CA TYR A 122 10.30 4.27 -7.68
C TYR A 122 9.77 5.60 -7.11
N LYS A 123 9.63 6.58 -8.00
CA LYS A 123 8.94 7.85 -7.72
C LYS A 123 7.93 8.13 -8.82
N ARG A 124 6.65 8.23 -8.48
CA ARG A 124 5.57 8.41 -9.45
C ARG A 124 4.50 9.37 -8.96
N TYR A 125 4.24 10.40 -9.77
CA TYR A 125 3.15 11.34 -9.56
C TYR A 125 1.80 10.77 -10.00
N TYR A 126 0.77 11.07 -9.22
CA TYR A 126 -0.64 10.83 -9.54
C TYR A 126 -1.33 12.16 -9.80
N MET A 127 -1.48 12.51 -11.07
CA MET A 127 -2.03 13.79 -11.52
C MET A 127 -1.35 14.95 -10.76
N ASP A 128 -2.14 15.92 -10.29
CA ASP A 128 -1.68 17.02 -9.42
C ASP A 128 -2.07 16.77 -7.94
N GLU A 129 -2.45 15.53 -7.57
CA GLU A 129 -3.00 15.19 -6.25
C GLU A 129 -1.97 14.68 -5.26
N GLY A 130 -0.88 14.05 -5.75
CA GLY A 130 0.16 13.48 -4.91
C GLY A 130 1.14 12.61 -5.68
N LEU A 131 1.90 11.81 -4.94
CA LEU A 131 2.88 10.88 -5.49
C LEU A 131 3.14 9.70 -4.56
N GLU A 132 3.75 8.66 -5.11
CA GLU A 132 4.50 7.65 -4.38
C GLU A 132 5.98 7.93 -4.56
N TRP A 133 6.73 7.86 -3.46
CA TRP A 133 8.18 7.78 -3.49
C TRP A 133 8.59 6.68 -2.52
N GLU A 134 8.63 5.46 -3.04
CA GLU A 134 8.72 4.28 -2.22
C GLU A 134 9.97 3.47 -2.52
N CYS A 135 10.42 2.74 -1.50
CA CYS A 135 11.35 1.62 -1.62
C CYS A 135 10.61 0.30 -1.29
N PRO A 136 9.77 -0.26 -2.19
CA PRO A 136 9.00 -1.45 -1.86
C PRO A 136 9.87 -2.69 -1.75
N TRP A 137 9.54 -3.52 -0.76
CA TRP A 137 10.00 -4.90 -0.70
C TRP A 137 9.01 -5.76 -1.48
N PHE A 138 9.52 -6.52 -2.45
CA PHE A 138 8.72 -7.38 -3.31
C PHE A 138 8.56 -8.75 -2.68
N GLU A 139 7.31 -9.15 -2.44
CA GLU A 139 6.96 -10.39 -1.76
C GLU A 139 6.09 -11.29 -2.62
N ILE A 140 6.32 -12.60 -2.49
CA ILE A 140 5.54 -13.64 -3.17
C ILE A 140 4.94 -14.56 -2.12
N ALA A 141 3.69 -14.97 -2.33
CA ALA A 141 3.05 -16.04 -1.59
C ALA A 141 2.32 -17.00 -2.55
N MET A 142 2.26 -18.28 -2.17
CA MET A 142 1.55 -19.32 -2.92
C MET A 142 0.26 -19.68 -2.19
N ARG A 143 -0.89 -19.47 -2.82
CA ARG A 143 -2.19 -19.90 -2.30
C ARG A 143 -2.16 -21.41 -2.11
N ARG A 144 -2.73 -21.87 -1.00
CA ARG A 144 -3.04 -23.27 -0.82
C ARG A 144 -4.32 -23.53 -1.59
N ASP A 145 -4.27 -24.51 -2.49
CA ASP A 145 -5.49 -24.99 -3.12
C ASP A 145 -6.37 -25.59 -2.02
N PHE A 146 -7.62 -25.13 -1.94
CA PHE A 146 -8.63 -25.85 -1.18
C PHE A 146 -8.97 -27.09 -2.00
N GLU A 147 -8.40 -28.24 -1.65
CA GLU A 147 -9.02 -29.51 -2.04
C GLU A 147 -10.40 -29.53 -1.37
N GLY A 148 -11.45 -29.27 -2.17
CA GLY A 148 -12.84 -29.33 -1.74
C GLY A 148 -13.33 -30.76 -1.52
#